data_AF-A0A3R8M8T5-F1
#
_entry.id   AF-A0A3R8M8T5-F1
#
_cell.length_a   1.000
_cell.length_b   1.000
_cell.length_c   1.000
_cell.angle_alpha   90.00
_cell.angle_beta   90.00
_cell.angle_gamma   90.00
#
_symmetry.space_group_name_H-M   'P 1'
#
loop_
_entity.id
_entity.type
_entity.pdbx_description
1 polymer ?
#
loop_
_entity_poly.entity_id
_entity_poly.type
_entity_poly.pdbx_seq_one_letter_code
_entity_poly.pdbx_strand_id
1 'polypeptide(L)'
;MIRLAALLTLGLAACAAAPVDGGSVARCDVTIKFGSYGMGIDQPLAATVADMVKADPDIARSERKPWGREGEFDQCLTVKTGRDATALYQRYRALLPAKSVKAPTSIEGPRGLRFETIGPM
;
A
#
# COMPACT_ATOMS: atom_id res chain seq x y z
N MET A 1 48.66 56.95 16.09
CA MET A 1 48.05 55.77 16.73
C MET A 1 46.60 55.68 16.27
N ILE A 2 46.33 54.93 15.19
CA ILE A 2 44.98 54.79 14.62
C ILE A 2 44.67 53.30 14.58
N ARG A 3 43.67 52.87 15.37
CA ARG A 3 43.17 51.50 15.41
C ARG A 3 42.12 51.34 14.32
N LEU A 4 42.39 50.53 13.30
CA LEU A 4 41.36 50.09 12.34
C LEU A 4 40.62 48.88 12.92
N ALA A 5 39.32 49.02 13.09
CA ALA A 5 38.39 47.98 13.50
C ALA A 5 38.15 47.00 12.35
N ALA A 6 38.44 45.72 12.57
CA ALA A 6 38.07 44.63 11.66
C ALA A 6 36.66 44.15 12.03
N LEU A 7 35.67 44.52 11.22
CA LEU A 7 34.31 43.97 11.26
C LEU A 7 34.31 42.61 10.53
N LEU A 8 34.32 41.51 11.27
CA LEU A 8 34.01 40.18 10.73
C LEU A 8 32.49 40.08 10.50
N THR A 9 32.06 40.18 9.24
CA THR A 9 30.71 39.79 8.84
C THR A 9 30.65 38.28 8.72
N LEU A 10 30.09 37.60 9.72
CA LEU A 10 29.69 36.18 9.61
C LEU A 10 28.52 36.08 8.62
N GLY A 11 28.81 35.63 7.39
CA GLY A 11 27.79 35.21 6.46
C GLY A 11 27.16 33.90 6.93
N LEU A 12 25.92 33.94 7.42
CA LEU A 12 25.11 32.76 7.59
C LEU A 12 24.72 32.24 6.19
N ALA A 13 25.43 31.24 5.70
CA ALA A 13 24.97 30.43 4.58
C ALA A 13 23.76 29.61 5.03
N ALA A 14 22.56 30.13 4.78
CA ALA A 14 21.33 29.37 4.93
C ALA A 14 21.33 28.26 3.86
N CYS A 15 21.52 27.00 4.28
CA CYS A 15 21.16 25.85 3.46
C CYS A 15 19.65 25.90 3.23
N ALA A 16 19.23 26.48 2.12
CA ALA A 16 17.90 26.26 1.58
C ALA A 16 17.84 24.78 1.19
N ALA A 17 17.31 23.94 2.09
CA ALA A 17 16.93 22.59 1.74
C ALA A 17 15.88 22.71 0.62
N ALA A 18 16.22 22.23 -0.57
CA ALA A 18 15.26 22.09 -1.64
C ALA A 18 14.06 21.28 -1.11
N PRO A 19 12.81 21.64 -1.47
CA PRO A 19 11.69 20.78 -1.15
C PRO A 19 12.01 19.42 -1.78
N VAL A 20 12.20 18.41 -0.93
CA VAL A 20 12.03 17.04 -1.38
C VAL A 20 10.58 16.99 -1.81
N ASP A 21 10.35 16.97 -3.13
CA ASP A 21 9.11 16.43 -3.65
C ASP A 21 9.05 15.03 -3.04
N GLY A 22 8.29 14.94 -1.95
CA GLY A 22 7.91 13.71 -1.32
C GLY A 22 7.02 13.02 -2.33
N GLY A 23 7.65 12.46 -3.38
CA GLY A 23 7.09 11.47 -4.26
C GLY A 23 6.53 10.45 -3.30
N SER A 24 5.21 10.52 -3.16
CA SER A 24 4.48 9.72 -2.21
C SER A 24 4.98 8.31 -2.39
N VAL A 25 5.49 7.69 -1.32
CA VAL A 25 5.66 6.24 -1.29
C VAL A 25 4.34 5.71 -1.82
N ALA A 26 4.34 5.18 -3.05
CA ALA A 26 3.11 5.07 -3.85
C ALA A 26 2.08 4.32 -3.01
N ARG A 27 1.15 5.08 -2.43
CA ARG A 27 0.23 4.57 -1.43
C ARG A 27 -0.80 3.80 -2.24
N CYS A 28 -0.88 2.50 -2.01
CA CYS A 28 -1.90 1.67 -2.63
C CYS A 28 -3.26 2.26 -2.28
N ASP A 29 -4.14 2.41 -3.27
CA ASP A 29 -5.53 2.83 -3.02
C ASP A 29 -6.29 1.69 -2.33
N VAL A 30 -5.99 0.45 -2.73
CA VAL A 30 -6.51 -0.78 -2.13
C VAL A 30 -5.35 -1.76 -1.92
N THR A 31 -5.28 -2.36 -0.74
CA THR A 31 -4.31 -3.41 -0.41
C THR A 31 -5.05 -4.66 0.02
N ILE A 32 -4.80 -5.80 -0.64
CA ILE A 32 -5.30 -7.11 -0.21
C ILE A 32 -4.12 -7.88 0.37
N LYS A 33 -4.22 -8.32 1.63
CA LYS A 33 -3.14 -9.00 2.35
C LYS A 33 -3.47 -10.49 2.43
N PHE A 34 -2.57 -11.32 1.94
CA PHE A 34 -2.64 -12.77 2.07
C PHE A 34 -1.62 -13.21 3.13
N GLY A 35 -2.11 -13.60 4.30
CA GLY A 35 -1.29 -14.09 5.40
C GLY A 35 -1.39 -15.60 5.57
N SER A 36 -0.59 -16.15 6.50
CA SER A 36 -0.67 -17.56 6.90
C SER A 36 -0.57 -17.74 8.41
N TYR A 37 -1.06 -18.89 8.89
CA TYR A 37 -0.88 -19.39 10.25
C TYR A 37 -0.02 -20.67 10.30
N GLY A 38 0.89 -20.88 9.34
CA GLY A 38 1.79 -22.04 9.32
C GLY A 38 1.42 -23.14 8.31
N MET A 39 0.47 -22.87 7.41
CA MET A 39 -0.03 -23.82 6.41
C MET A 39 -0.08 -23.21 4.99
N GLY A 40 0.62 -22.09 4.77
CA GLY A 40 0.50 -21.32 3.53
C GLY A 40 -0.76 -20.46 3.46
N ILE A 41 -0.89 -19.74 2.35
CA ILE A 41 -1.99 -18.82 2.08
C ILE A 41 -3.18 -19.54 1.41
N ASP A 42 -4.33 -18.86 1.29
CA ASP A 42 -5.44 -19.32 0.45
C ASP A 42 -5.11 -19.14 -1.04
N GLN A 43 -4.42 -20.13 -1.61
CA GLN A 43 -3.96 -20.12 -3.01
C GLN A 43 -5.10 -19.95 -4.03
N PRO A 44 -6.26 -20.66 -3.91
CA PRO A 44 -7.40 -20.43 -4.80
C PRO A 44 -7.93 -18.99 -4.78
N LEU A 45 -8.01 -18.36 -3.61
CA LEU A 45 -8.43 -16.96 -3.52
C LEU A 45 -7.38 -16.03 -4.14
N ALA A 46 -6.10 -16.29 -3.89
CA ALA A 46 -5.00 -15.51 -4.48
C ALA A 46 -4.98 -15.58 -6.01
N ALA A 47 -5.24 -16.75 -6.60
CA ALA A 47 -5.39 -16.92 -8.03
C ALA A 47 -6.61 -16.16 -8.58
N THR A 48 -7.76 -16.27 -7.92
CA THR A 48 -8.99 -15.55 -8.29
C THR A 48 -8.77 -14.03 -8.28
N VAL A 49 -8.10 -13.50 -7.25
CA VAL A 49 -7.74 -12.08 -7.19
C VAL A 49 -6.78 -11.71 -8.32
N ALA A 50 -5.78 -12.54 -8.63
CA ALA A 50 -4.85 -12.26 -9.72
C ALA A 50 -5.55 -12.18 -11.09
N ASP A 51 -6.48 -13.10 -11.37
CA ASP A 51 -7.25 -13.10 -12.61
C ASP A 51 -8.18 -11.87 -12.71
N MET A 52 -8.86 -11.53 -11.61
CA MET A 52 -9.67 -10.32 -11.52
C MET A 52 -8.84 -9.06 -11.76
N VAL A 53 -7.68 -8.93 -11.10
CA VAL A 53 -6.79 -7.78 -11.26
C VAL A 53 -6.29 -7.63 -12.70
N LYS A 54 -6.00 -8.74 -13.38
CA LYS A 54 -5.59 -8.72 -14.79
C LYS A 54 -6.70 -8.24 -15.72
N ALA A 55 -7.96 -8.52 -15.38
CA ALA A 55 -9.13 -8.17 -16.18
C ALA A 55 -9.75 -6.81 -15.81
N ASP A 56 -9.39 -6.22 -14.66
CA ASP A 56 -10.04 -5.03 -14.13
C ASP A 56 -9.60 -3.74 -14.88
N PRO A 57 -10.52 -3.09 -15.62
CA PRO A 57 -10.19 -1.92 -16.41
C PRO A 57 -9.97 -0.65 -15.56
N ASP A 58 -10.34 -0.65 -14.29
CA ASP A 58 -10.21 0.51 -13.40
C ASP A 58 -8.82 0.59 -12.74
N ILE A 59 -7.99 -0.45 -12.86
CA ILE A 59 -6.66 -0.50 -12.24
C ILE A 59 -5.61 0.14 -13.16
N ALA A 60 -4.86 1.10 -12.61
CA ALA A 60 -3.71 1.72 -13.28
C ALA A 60 -2.42 0.93 -13.06
N ARG A 61 -2.23 0.41 -11.84
CA ARG A 61 -1.05 -0.36 -11.45
C ARG A 61 -1.45 -1.43 -10.45
N SER A 62 -0.83 -2.60 -10.61
CA SER A 62 -0.91 -3.71 -9.66
C SER A 62 0.52 -4.14 -9.32
N GLU A 63 0.79 -4.33 -8.03
CA GLU A 63 2.08 -4.79 -7.54
C GLU A 63 1.90 -5.84 -6.44
N ARG A 64 2.56 -6.98 -6.60
CA ARG A 64 2.64 -8.02 -5.58
C ARG A 64 3.91 -7.80 -4.75
N LYS A 65 3.74 -7.63 -3.44
CA LYS A 65 4.83 -7.39 -2.47
C LYS A 65 4.94 -8.59 -1.53
N PRO A 66 5.77 -9.60 -1.86
CA PRO A 66 5.98 -10.75 -0.99
C PRO A 66 6.74 -10.34 0.28
N TRP A 67 6.38 -10.93 1.42
CA TRP A 67 7.03 -10.63 2.69
C TRP A 67 7.25 -11.86 3.58
N GLY A 68 6.57 -12.98 3.31
CA GLY A 68 6.72 -14.22 4.08
C GLY A 68 7.30 -15.38 3.26
N ARG A 69 7.50 -16.53 3.92
CA ARG A 69 8.10 -17.73 3.31
C ARG A 69 7.08 -18.77 2.87
N GLU A 70 5.84 -18.66 3.33
CA GLU A 70 4.74 -19.58 3.03
C GLU A 70 3.85 -19.07 1.88
N GLY A 71 4.35 -18.05 1.18
CA GLY A 71 3.67 -17.40 0.07
C GLY A 71 2.91 -16.14 0.49
N GLU A 72 3.18 -15.57 1.66
CA GLU A 72 2.50 -14.35 2.11
C GLU A 72 2.92 -13.11 1.32
N PHE A 73 1.92 -12.30 0.96
CA PHE A 73 2.14 -11.08 0.19
C PHE A 73 1.03 -10.05 0.38
N ASP A 74 1.38 -8.80 0.07
CA ASP A 74 0.43 -7.72 -0.10
C ASP A 74 0.21 -7.48 -1.60
N GLN A 75 -1.05 -7.50 -2.03
CA GLN A 75 -1.48 -7.08 -3.36
C GLN A 75 -1.84 -5.60 -3.31
N CYS A 76 -0.94 -4.77 -3.80
CA CYS A 76 -1.10 -3.33 -3.91
C CYS A 76 -1.80 -2.98 -5.22
N LEU A 77 -2.94 -2.27 -5.15
CA LEU A 77 -3.69 -1.81 -6.30
C LEU A 77 -3.77 -0.29 -6.31
N THR A 78 -3.47 0.31 -7.45
CA THR A 78 -3.65 1.74 -7.71
C THR A 78 -4.75 1.92 -8.74
N VAL A 79 -5.72 2.76 -8.43
CA VAL A 79 -6.86 3.05 -9.31
C VAL A 79 -6.45 4.08 -10.38
N LYS A 80 -7.04 3.99 -11.58
CA LYS A 80 -6.88 5.03 -12.61
C LYS A 80 -7.43 6.37 -12.13
N THR A 81 -6.78 7.46 -12.53
CA THR A 81 -7.26 8.82 -12.28
C THR A 81 -8.72 8.98 -12.72
N GLY A 82 -9.56 9.56 -11.85
CA GLY A 82 -10.98 9.77 -12.11
C GLY A 82 -11.88 8.56 -11.83
N ARG A 83 -11.32 7.41 -11.42
CA ARG A 83 -12.08 6.25 -10.94
C ARG A 83 -12.21 6.26 -9.42
N ASP A 84 -13.23 5.58 -8.92
CA ASP A 84 -13.51 5.52 -7.48
C ASP A 84 -12.79 4.35 -6.81
N ALA A 85 -11.79 4.67 -5.98
CA ALA A 85 -11.09 3.70 -5.14
C ALA A 85 -12.01 2.98 -4.13
N THR A 86 -13.10 3.64 -3.68
CA THR A 86 -14.08 3.02 -2.78
C THR A 86 -14.83 1.91 -3.50
N ALA A 87 -15.27 2.15 -4.75
CA ALA A 87 -15.90 1.13 -5.58
C ALA A 87 -14.96 -0.05 -5.86
N LEU A 88 -13.68 0.23 -6.15
CA LEU A 88 -12.65 -0.81 -6.28
C LEU A 88 -12.54 -1.65 -5.00
N TYR A 89 -12.41 -1.00 -3.83
CA TYR A 89 -12.37 -1.68 -2.54
C TYR A 89 -13.58 -2.60 -2.34
N GLN A 90 -14.81 -2.12 -2.59
CA GLN A 90 -16.02 -2.93 -2.39
C GLN A 90 -16.07 -4.14 -3.33
N ARG A 91 -15.60 -3.98 -4.57
CA ARG A 91 -15.52 -5.06 -5.56
C ARG A 91 -14.63 -6.20 -5.07
N TYR A 92 -13.41 -5.87 -4.61
CA TYR A 92 -12.48 -6.89 -4.09
C TYR A 92 -12.89 -7.40 -2.71
N ARG A 93 -13.46 -6.55 -1.86
CA ARG A 93 -14.03 -6.97 -0.57
C ARG A 93 -15.07 -8.06 -0.74
N ALA A 94 -15.93 -7.97 -1.77
CA ALA A 94 -16.96 -8.96 -2.05
C ALA A 94 -16.40 -10.36 -2.41
N LEU A 95 -15.12 -10.45 -2.81
CA LEU A 95 -14.45 -11.74 -3.06
C LEU A 95 -14.02 -12.43 -1.76
N LEU A 96 -13.74 -11.66 -0.70
CA LEU A 96 -13.23 -12.22 0.55
C LEU A 96 -14.38 -12.88 1.33
N PRO A 97 -14.23 -14.15 1.76
CA PRO A 97 -15.25 -14.81 2.55
C PRO A 97 -15.39 -14.13 3.92
N ALA A 98 -16.55 -14.24 4.58
CA ALA A 98 -16.70 -13.71 5.93
C ALA A 98 -15.83 -14.46 6.96
N LYS A 99 -15.67 -15.77 6.75
CA LYS A 99 -14.82 -16.66 7.54
C LYS A 99 -13.84 -17.36 6.60
N SER A 100 -12.58 -17.46 7.00
CA SER A 100 -11.59 -18.24 6.27
C SER A 100 -11.14 -19.41 7.14
N VAL A 101 -11.31 -20.62 6.63
CA VAL A 101 -10.81 -21.85 7.28
C VAL A 101 -9.41 -22.23 6.81
N LYS A 102 -8.89 -21.58 5.77
CA LYS A 102 -7.60 -21.92 5.16
C LYS A 102 -6.48 -21.03 5.68
N ALA A 103 -6.63 -19.72 5.53
CA ALA A 103 -5.61 -18.75 5.87
C ALA A 103 -6.22 -17.34 6.01
N PRO A 104 -5.65 -16.46 6.85
CA PRO A 104 -6.17 -15.10 7.03
C PRO A 104 -6.00 -14.29 5.75
N THR A 105 -7.06 -13.60 5.34
CA THR A 105 -7.02 -12.61 4.26
C THR A 105 -7.66 -11.32 4.75
N SER A 106 -7.06 -10.18 4.43
CA SER A 106 -7.64 -8.88 4.75
C SER A 106 -7.56 -7.93 3.57
N ILE A 107 -8.35 -6.88 3.62
CA ILE A 107 -8.37 -5.82 2.62
C ILE A 107 -8.45 -4.47 3.32
N GLU A 108 -7.62 -3.55 2.88
CA GLU A 108 -7.60 -2.15 3.29
C GLU A 108 -7.88 -1.27 2.08
N GLY A 109 -8.60 -0.17 2.28
CA GLY A 109 -9.00 0.75 1.22
C GLY A 109 -8.89 2.21 1.65
N PRO A 110 -9.39 3.14 0.82
CA PRO A 110 -9.33 4.56 1.12
C PRO A 110 -10.10 4.89 2.40
N ARG A 111 -9.70 5.98 3.08
CA ARG A 111 -10.38 6.51 4.27
C ARG A 111 -10.52 5.50 5.42
N GLY A 112 -9.58 4.56 5.55
CA GLY A 112 -9.55 3.60 6.67
C GLY A 112 -10.56 2.46 6.55
N LEU A 113 -11.16 2.26 5.37
CA LEU A 113 -11.95 1.07 5.11
C LEU A 113 -11.08 -0.18 5.31
N ARG A 114 -11.57 -1.11 6.11
CA ARG A 114 -10.90 -2.38 6.34
C ARG A 114 -11.87 -3.53 6.50
N PHE A 115 -11.43 -4.71 6.12
CA PHE A 115 -12.06 -5.97 6.47
C PHE A 115 -11.00 -7.05 6.63
N GLU A 116 -11.25 -7.99 7.53
CA GLU A 116 -10.42 -9.16 7.77
C GLU A 116 -11.31 -10.38 7.91
N THR A 117 -10.94 -11.47 7.26
CA THR A 117 -11.63 -12.75 7.41
C THR A 117 -11.48 -13.24 8.85
N ILE A 118 -12.57 -13.70 9.46
CA ILE A 118 -12.48 -14.37 10.76
C ILE A 118 -11.76 -15.71 10.56
N GLY A 119 -10.65 -15.92 11.27
CA GLY A 119 -9.87 -17.17 11.22
C GLY A 119 -10.60 -18.36 11.84
N PRO A 120 -10.06 -19.59 11.69
CA PRO A 120 -10.59 -20.76 12.39
C PRO A 120 -10.39 -20.54 13.91
N MET A 121 -11.49 -20.57 14.67
CA MET A 121 -11.44 -20.64 16.13
C MET A 121 -11.13 -22.06 16.59
#